data_AF-A0A3A8ETT3-F1
#
_entry.id   AF-A0A3A8ETT3-F1
#
_cell.length_a   1.000
_cell.length_b   1.000
_cell.length_c   1.000
_cell.angle_alpha   90.00
_cell.angle_beta   90.00
_cell.angle_gamma   90.00
#
_symmetry.space_group_name_H-M   'P 1'
#
loop_
_entity.id
_entity.type
_entity.pdbx_description
1 polymer ?
#
loop_
_entity_poly.entity_id
_entity_poly.type
_entity_poly.pdbx_seq_one_letter_code
_entity_poly.pdbx_strand_id
1 'polypeptide(L)'
;MIPKYCDHCWNGDDDSVFPYYGLAPHVHYKRNGLIVNTVFLDASEYPANFEPDEESGNEQGMYTHCLECGAGKNSTLIESLKEVS
;
A
#
# COMPACT_ATOMS: atom_id res chain seq x y z
N MET A 1 -1.94 21.04 -7.56
CA MET A 1 -0.76 20.70 -6.74
C MET A 1 -1.16 19.56 -5.84
N ILE A 2 -0.44 18.44 -5.85
CA ILE A 2 -0.73 17.32 -4.94
C ILE A 2 -0.23 17.72 -3.55
N PRO A 3 -1.05 17.64 -2.50
CA PRO A 3 -0.61 17.93 -1.14
C PRO A 3 0.44 16.93 -0.67
N LYS A 4 1.30 17.35 0.27
CA LYS A 4 2.32 16.48 0.85
C LYS A 4 1.69 15.34 1.66
N TYR A 5 0.58 15.60 2.35
CA TYR A 5 -0.23 14.63 3.08
C TYR A 5 -1.63 15.19 3.37
N CYS A 6 -2.50 14.35 3.95
CA CYS A 6 -3.78 14.71 4.54
C CYS A 6 -4.01 13.89 5.82
N ASP A 7 -5.12 14.09 6.52
CA ASP A 7 -5.44 13.39 7.77
C ASP A 7 -5.46 11.86 7.64
N HIS A 8 -5.68 11.33 6.44
CA HIS A 8 -5.72 9.88 6.17
C HIS A 8 -4.35 9.27 5.86
N CYS A 9 -3.33 10.07 5.61
CA CYS A 9 -2.00 9.57 5.23
C CYS A 9 -0.84 10.25 5.94
N TRP A 10 -1.10 11.12 6.91
CA TRP A 10 -0.06 11.75 7.70
C TRP A 10 0.71 10.71 8.51
N ASN A 11 2.03 10.71 8.39
CA ASN A 11 2.91 9.76 9.08
C ASN A 11 3.30 10.19 10.51
N GLY A 12 2.91 11.39 10.93
CA GLY A 12 3.30 11.98 12.22
C GLY A 12 4.45 12.99 12.14
N ASP A 13 5.16 13.07 11.01
CA ASP A 13 6.37 13.88 10.79
C ASP A 13 6.25 14.76 9.53
N ASP A 14 5.11 15.46 9.41
CA ASP A 14 4.77 16.33 8.28
C ASP A 14 4.99 15.71 6.89
N ASP A 15 4.79 14.39 6.75
CA ASP A 15 4.89 13.67 5.47
C ASP A 15 3.78 12.64 5.29
N SER A 16 3.74 12.05 4.09
CA SER A 16 2.87 10.93 3.75
C SER A 16 3.48 9.61 4.19
N VAL A 17 2.65 8.67 4.65
CA VAL A 17 3.03 7.26 4.80
C VAL A 17 3.29 6.56 3.45
N PHE A 18 2.86 7.16 2.35
CA PHE A 18 3.04 6.61 1.00
C PHE A 18 4.30 7.15 0.31
N PRO A 19 5.00 6.32 -0.49
CA PRO A 19 4.70 4.92 -0.75
C PRO A 19 5.12 4.01 0.41
N TYR A 20 4.48 2.86 0.57
CA TYR A 20 4.92 1.81 1.49
C TYR A 20 4.73 0.41 0.91
N TYR A 21 5.64 -0.49 1.24
CA TYR A 21 5.55 -1.91 0.87
C TYR A 21 4.87 -2.70 1.99
N GLY A 22 3.97 -3.61 1.64
CA GLY A 22 3.25 -4.41 2.62
C GLY A 22 2.44 -5.55 2.01
N LEU A 23 1.64 -6.22 2.84
CA LEU A 23 0.77 -7.30 2.40
C LEU A 23 -0.25 -6.80 1.37
N ALA A 24 -0.49 -7.63 0.35
CA ALA A 24 -1.56 -7.44 -0.60
C ALA A 24 -2.91 -7.34 0.14
N PRO A 25 -3.92 -6.66 -0.43
CA PRO A 25 -5.24 -6.53 0.17
C PRO A 25 -5.79 -7.89 0.64
N HIS A 26 -6.21 -7.99 1.89
CA HIS A 26 -6.59 -9.25 2.52
C HIS A 26 -7.64 -9.08 3.59
N VAL A 27 -8.31 -10.19 3.92
CA VAL A 27 -9.25 -10.31 5.03
C VAL A 27 -8.70 -11.29 6.06
N HIS A 28 -8.79 -10.90 7.32
CA HIS A 28 -8.49 -11.80 8.44
C HIS A 28 -9.76 -12.45 8.98
N TYR A 29 -9.79 -13.78 9.00
CA TYR A 29 -10.78 -14.52 9.76
C TYR A 29 -10.32 -14.63 11.20
N LYS A 30 -11.18 -14.21 12.13
CA LYS A 30 -10.88 -14.19 13.56
C LYS A 30 -11.75 -15.18 14.32
N ARG A 31 -11.16 -15.87 15.30
CA ARG A 31 -11.86 -16.72 16.28
C ARG A 31 -11.41 -16.32 17.68
N ASN A 32 -12.36 -15.94 18.52
CA ASN A 32 -12.09 -15.44 19.88
C ASN A 32 -11.07 -14.27 19.91
N GLY A 33 -11.15 -13.36 18.93
CA GLY A 33 -10.24 -12.22 18.79
C GLY A 33 -8.87 -12.53 18.17
N LEU A 34 -8.51 -13.80 18.01
CA LEU A 34 -7.26 -14.22 17.36
C LEU A 34 -7.45 -14.40 15.87
N ILE A 35 -6.50 -13.92 15.07
CA ILE A 35 -6.45 -14.21 13.63
C ILE A 35 -6.14 -15.70 13.49
N VAL A 36 -7.05 -16.43 12.86
CA VAL A 36 -6.88 -17.86 12.58
C VAL A 36 -6.61 -18.14 11.11
N ASN A 37 -6.92 -17.18 10.22
CA ASN A 37 -6.61 -17.27 8.81
C ASN A 37 -6.50 -15.88 8.18
N THR A 38 -5.72 -15.77 7.11
CA THR A 38 -5.59 -14.61 6.24
C THR A 38 -5.89 -15.08 4.82
N VAL A 39 -6.79 -14.38 4.14
CA VAL A 39 -7.12 -14.65 2.74
C VAL A 39 -6.87 -13.38 1.96
N PHE A 40 -5.93 -13.45 1.02
CA PHE A 40 -5.67 -12.38 0.07
C PHE A 40 -6.84 -12.27 -0.93
N LEU A 41 -7.17 -11.03 -1.30
CA LEU A 41 -8.22 -10.74 -2.26
C LEU A 41 -7.78 -11.07 -3.68
N ASP A 42 -8.73 -11.24 -4.59
CA ASP A 42 -8.44 -11.34 -6.00
C ASP A 42 -7.92 -10.01 -6.55
N ALA A 43 -7.04 -10.06 -7.57
CA ALA A 43 -6.44 -8.87 -8.15
C ALA A 43 -7.47 -7.87 -8.73
N SER A 44 -8.67 -8.34 -9.11
CA SER A 44 -9.79 -7.49 -9.56
C SER A 44 -10.39 -6.63 -8.45
N GLU A 45 -10.11 -6.94 -7.18
CA GLU A 45 -10.56 -6.21 -5.99
C GLU A 45 -9.49 -5.28 -5.42
N TYR A 46 -8.28 -5.29 -5.98
CA TYR A 46 -7.20 -4.46 -5.49
C TYR A 46 -7.53 -2.97 -5.66
N PRO A 47 -7.21 -2.13 -4.66
CA PRO A 47 -7.41 -0.71 -4.77
C PRO A 47 -6.46 -0.12 -5.82
N ALA A 48 -6.85 1.00 -6.42
CA ALA A 48 -6.11 1.62 -7.51
C ALA A 48 -4.69 2.10 -7.15
N ASN A 49 -4.33 2.09 -5.86
CA ASN A 49 -3.01 2.47 -5.38
C ASN A 49 -2.12 1.26 -5.04
N PHE A 50 -2.54 0.02 -5.24
CA PHE A 50 -1.73 -1.15 -4.97
C PHE A 50 -1.10 -1.73 -6.25
N GLU A 51 0.21 -1.92 -6.22
CA GLU A 51 0.99 -2.59 -7.27
C GLU A 51 1.58 -3.89 -6.69
N PRO A 52 1.15 -5.08 -7.17
CA PRO A 52 1.63 -6.35 -6.63
C PRO A 52 3.10 -6.59 -7.00
N ASP A 53 3.80 -7.28 -6.11
CA ASP A 53 5.16 -7.79 -6.34
C ASP A 53 5.10 -9.26 -6.76
N GLU A 54 5.39 -9.53 -8.03
CA GLU A 54 5.35 -10.88 -8.62
C GLU A 54 6.39 -11.82 -8.00
N GLU A 55 7.53 -11.31 -7.53
CA GLU A 55 8.57 -12.12 -6.88
C GLU A 55 8.09 -12.66 -5.52
N SER A 56 7.15 -11.94 -4.89
CA SER A 56 6.49 -12.34 -3.65
C SER A 56 5.27 -13.26 -3.86
N GLY A 57 5.03 -13.73 -5.09
CA GLY A 57 3.83 -14.49 -5.42
C GLY A 57 2.55 -13.66 -5.38
N ASN A 58 2.64 -12.33 -5.52
CA ASN A 58 1.55 -11.35 -5.41
C ASN A 58 0.91 -11.22 -4.02
N GLU A 59 1.49 -11.82 -2.97
CA GLU A 59 1.00 -11.70 -1.59
C GLU A 59 1.50 -10.42 -0.89
N GLN A 60 2.46 -9.73 -1.51
CA GLN A 60 2.98 -8.44 -1.09
C GLN A 60 3.04 -7.48 -2.28
N GLY A 61 3.27 -6.20 -1.99
CA GLY A 61 3.40 -5.18 -3.03
C GLY A 61 3.48 -3.77 -2.45
N MET A 62 3.47 -2.80 -3.36
CA MET A 62 3.60 -1.40 -3.03
C MET A 62 2.23 -0.72 -3.01
N TYR A 63 1.93 -0.02 -1.93
CA TYR A 63 0.89 1.00 -1.94
C TYR A 63 1.53 2.33 -2.31
N THR A 64 1.16 2.87 -3.47
CA THR A 64 1.90 3.94 -4.14
C THR A 64 1.49 5.34 -3.70
N HIS A 65 0.22 5.54 -3.35
CA HIS A 65 -0.30 6.87 -3.01
C HIS A 65 -1.57 6.83 -2.14
N CYS A 66 -1.85 7.95 -1.48
CA CYS A 66 -3.10 8.17 -0.76
C CYS A 66 -4.27 8.32 -1.76
N LEU A 67 -5.33 7.54 -1.57
CA LEU A 67 -6.53 7.62 -2.43
C LEU A 67 -7.37 8.89 -2.18
N GLU A 68 -7.23 9.53 -1.02
CA GLU A 68 -8.00 10.74 -0.67
C GLU A 68 -7.38 12.01 -1.24
N CYS A 69 -6.05 12.15 -1.16
CA CYS A 69 -5.37 13.39 -1.53
C CYS A 69 -4.29 13.24 -2.62
N GLY A 70 -3.92 12.01 -2.98
CA GLY A 70 -2.91 11.72 -4.01
C GLY A 70 -1.45 11.82 -3.54
N ALA A 71 -1.20 12.12 -2.26
CA ALA A 71 0.16 12.15 -1.72
C ALA A 71 0.92 10.83 -1.96
N GLY A 72 2.21 10.90 -2.28
CA GLY A 72 3.05 9.73 -2.63
C GLY A 72 3.14 9.42 -4.13
N LYS A 73 2.19 9.90 -4.96
CA LYS A 73 2.12 9.55 -6.40
C LYS A 73 3.34 9.97 -7.24
N ASN A 74 4.10 10.97 -6.79
CA ASN A 74 5.33 11.45 -7.41
C ASN A 74 6.54 11.24 -6.49
N SER A 75 6.49 10.25 -5.60
CA SER A 75 7.61 9.99 -4.69
C SER A 75 8.81 9.47 -5.47
N THR A 76 9.96 10.11 -5.29
CA THR A 76 11.25 9.67 -5.85
C THR A 76 11.61 8.26 -5.39
N LEU A 77 11.06 7.77 -4.27
CA LEU A 77 11.21 6.38 -3.85
C LEU A 77 10.61 5.39 -4.85
N ILE A 78 9.47 5.70 -5.47
CA ILE A 78 8.85 4.83 -6.49
C ILE A 78 9.76 4.72 -7.71
N GLU A 79 10.35 5.85 -8.12
CA GLU A 79 11.29 5.90 -9.25
C GLU A 79 12.59 5.15 -8.92
N SER A 80 13.17 5.39 -7.75
CA SER A 80 14.39 4.70 -7.30
C SER A 80 14.21 3.20 -7.13
N LEU A 81 13.03 2.73 -6.66
CA LEU A 81 12.76 1.29 -6.53
C LEU A 81 12.64 0.58 -7.89
N LYS A 82 12.11 1.25 -8.91
CA LYS A 82 12.04 0.73 -10.28
C LYS A 82 13.41 0.59 -10.95
N GLU A 83 14.41 1.33 -10.50
CA GLU A 83 15.78 1.26 -11.05
C GLU A 83 16.60 0.09 -10.50
N VAL A 84 16.17 -0.54 -9.40
CA VAL A 84 16.88 -1.67 -8.77
C VAL A 84 16.23 -3.04 -9.06
N SER A 85 15.01 -3.04 -9.60
CA SER A 85 14.25 -4.22 -10.04
C SER A 85 14.51 -4.58 -11.50
#